data_AF-A0A537JHH0-F1
#
_entry.id   AF-A0A537JHH0-F1
#
_cell.length_a   1.000
_cell.length_b   1.000
_cell.length_c   1.000
_cell.angle_alpha   90.00
_cell.angle_beta   90.00
_cell.angle_gamma   90.00
#
_symmetry.space_group_name_H-M   'P 1'
#
loop_
_entity.id
_entity.type
_entity.pdbx_description
1 polymer ?
#
loop_
_entity_poly.entity_id
_entity_poly.type
_entity_poly.pdbx_seq_one_letter_code
_entity_poly.pdbx_strand_id
1 'polypeptide(L)'
;MPPIKTHEWSLAERGKVLGLWEGKRHSLSEITNITNIPKTTVYDIKTRGTSETKPRPGRPKLLDETTLRQIVRHIKTDKKTRRQSLTVIINLLNLKVSFRTLHHALHSHGLHFHVVRRCPLLKKVDMKRRLEFAKRWVHLPVEFWKRHIWTNEMSIKLYGTRQTQDLVWRTADEEFHKDCIDHQKRQTNGVMFWGAFR
;
A
#
# COMPACT_ATOMS: atom_id res chain seq x y z
N MET A 1 -14.77 28.68 -28.23
CA MET A 1 -14.07 27.41 -27.95
C MET A 1 -12.58 27.63 -28.16
N PRO A 2 -11.71 27.24 -27.22
CA PRO A 2 -10.27 27.29 -27.47
C PRO A 2 -9.90 26.32 -28.61
N PRO A 3 -8.88 26.63 -29.43
CA PRO A 3 -8.46 25.77 -30.53
C PRO A 3 -8.04 24.39 -30.00
N ILE A 4 -8.57 23.33 -30.60
CA ILE A 4 -8.24 21.95 -30.26
C ILE A 4 -6.82 21.67 -30.76
N LYS A 5 -5.93 21.27 -29.84
CA LYS A 5 -4.55 20.88 -30.19
C LYS A 5 -4.58 19.58 -31.00
N THR A 6 -4.10 19.63 -32.24
CA THR A 6 -4.13 18.47 -33.16
C THR A 6 -2.96 17.52 -32.96
N HIS A 7 -1.78 18.04 -32.60
CA HIS A 7 -0.57 17.24 -32.37
C HIS A 7 0.43 17.96 -31.45
N GLU A 8 1.44 17.24 -30.98
CA GLU A 8 2.60 17.80 -30.31
C GLU A 8 3.84 17.66 -31.18
N TRP A 9 4.63 18.73 -31.31
CA TRP A 9 5.97 18.65 -31.90
C TRP A 9 6.88 17.78 -31.05
N SER A 10 7.71 16.96 -31.68
CA SER A 10 8.67 16.08 -31.01
C SER A 10 9.77 16.85 -30.27
N LEU A 11 10.44 16.18 -29.34
CA LEU A 11 11.59 16.74 -28.63
C LEU A 11 12.70 17.18 -29.61
N ALA A 12 12.96 16.38 -30.65
CA ALA A 12 13.98 16.68 -31.65
C ALA A 12 13.64 17.92 -32.48
N GLU A 13 12.39 18.06 -32.92
CA GLU A 13 11.94 19.23 -33.70
C GLU A 13 12.02 20.52 -32.87
N ARG A 14 11.60 20.46 -31.60
CA ARG A 14 11.73 21.60 -30.67
C ARG A 14 13.19 21.91 -30.35
N GLY A 15 14.02 20.88 -30.20
CA GLY A 15 15.47 21.02 -29.99
C GLY A 15 16.15 21.69 -31.18
N LYS A 16 15.75 21.35 -32.42
CA LYS A 16 16.24 21.99 -33.64
C LYS A 16 15.92 23.50 -33.66
N VAL A 17 14.71 23.89 -33.24
CA VAL A 17 14.32 25.31 -33.08
C VAL A 17 15.22 26.02 -32.06
N LEU A 18 15.48 25.39 -30.91
CA LEU A 18 16.35 25.97 -29.88
C LEU A 18 17.79 26.16 -30.39
N GLY A 19 18.36 25.15 -31.05
CA GLY A 19 19.71 25.25 -31.62
C GLY A 19 19.83 26.33 -32.69
N LEU A 20 18.83 26.46 -33.58
CA LEU A 20 18.81 27.53 -34.60
C LEU A 20 18.67 28.92 -33.98
N TRP A 21 17.93 29.04 -32.88
CA TRP A 21 17.78 30.29 -32.13
C TRP A 21 19.05 30.66 -31.36
N GLU A 22 19.67 29.71 -30.65
CA GLU A 22 20.92 29.91 -29.90
C GLU A 22 22.08 30.31 -30.81
N GLY A 23 22.09 29.82 -32.04
CA GLY A 23 23.06 30.21 -33.07
C GLY A 23 22.98 31.69 -33.49
N LYS A 24 21.95 32.45 -33.10
CA LYS A 24 21.71 33.89 -33.39
C LYS A 24 21.83 34.30 -34.86
N ARG A 25 21.80 33.34 -35.80
CA ARG A 25 21.97 33.56 -37.25
C ARG A 25 20.65 33.65 -38.01
N HIS A 26 19.55 33.22 -37.41
CA HIS A 26 18.26 33.13 -38.07
C HIS A 26 17.20 33.99 -37.38
N SER A 27 16.42 34.70 -38.18
CA SER A 27 15.23 35.40 -37.69
C SER A 27 14.12 34.40 -37.34
N LEU A 28 13.14 34.80 -36.52
CA LEU A 28 12.00 33.92 -36.17
C LEU A 28 11.24 33.41 -37.41
N SER A 29 11.11 34.22 -38.46
CA SER A 29 10.45 33.81 -39.71
C SER A 29 11.30 32.83 -40.54
N GLU A 30 12.63 32.93 -40.48
CA GLU A 30 13.51 31.95 -41.14
C GLU A 30 13.47 30.60 -40.43
N ILE A 31 13.46 30.61 -39.09
CA ILE A 31 13.34 29.38 -38.31
C ILE A 31 12.04 28.65 -38.65
N THR A 32 10.92 29.38 -38.77
CA THR A 32 9.63 28.78 -39.14
C THR A 32 9.66 28.14 -40.53
N ASN A 33 10.35 28.75 -41.49
CA ASN A 33 10.49 28.21 -42.83
C ASN A 33 11.40 26.96 -42.86
N ILE A 34 12.47 26.94 -42.05
CA ILE A 34 13.39 25.80 -41.95
C ILE A 34 12.77 24.60 -41.24
N THR A 35 11.99 24.84 -40.18
CA THR A 35 11.43 23.76 -39.35
C THR A 35 9.98 23.42 -39.69
N ASN A 36 9.31 24.21 -40.53
CA ASN A 36 7.88 24.13 -40.82
C ASN A 36 6.99 24.18 -39.54
N ILE A 37 7.45 24.89 -38.51
CA ILE A 37 6.72 25.07 -37.25
C ILE A 37 6.11 26.48 -37.24
N PRO A 38 4.85 26.65 -36.81
CA PRO A 38 4.22 27.96 -36.72
C PRO A 38 5.01 28.95 -35.86
N LYS A 39 5.04 30.22 -36.30
CA LYS A 39 5.80 31.30 -35.64
C LYS A 39 5.45 31.50 -34.16
N THR A 40 4.19 31.31 -33.80
CA THR A 40 3.72 31.36 -32.41
C THR A 40 4.36 30.25 -31.56
N THR A 41 4.45 29.03 -32.09
CA THR A 41 5.07 27.91 -31.39
C THR A 41 6.59 28.07 -31.28
N VAL A 42 7.25 28.60 -32.32
CA VAL A 42 8.69 28.94 -32.27
C VAL A 42 8.95 29.99 -31.18
N TYR A 43 8.08 31.01 -31.09
CA TYR A 43 8.16 32.02 -30.02
C TYR A 43 7.95 31.42 -28.63
N ASP A 44 6.98 30.52 -28.46
CA ASP A 44 6.73 29.82 -27.20
C ASP A 44 7.91 28.91 -26.79
N ILE A 45 8.53 28.22 -27.75
CA ILE A 45 9.72 27.39 -27.50
C ILE A 45 10.88 28.28 -27.05
N LYS A 46 11.12 29.38 -27.77
CA LYS A 46 12.14 30.38 -27.42
C LYS A 46 11.93 30.94 -26.01
N THR A 47 10.71 31.33 -25.66
CA THR A 47 10.40 31.92 -24.34
C THR A 47 10.51 30.89 -23.22
N ARG A 48 10.18 29.62 -23.47
CA ARG A 48 10.35 28.53 -22.51
C ARG A 48 11.80 28.11 -22.31
N GLY A 49 12.65 28.24 -23.33
CA GLY A 49 14.07 27.88 -23.27
C GLY A 49 14.36 26.38 -23.09
N THR A 50 13.36 25.51 -23.24
CA THR A 50 13.52 24.06 -23.17
C THR A 50 12.63 23.37 -24.19
N SER A 51 13.12 22.26 -24.76
CA SER A 51 12.36 21.41 -25.68
C SER A 51 11.37 20.51 -24.92
N GLU A 52 11.58 20.30 -23.62
CA GLU A 52 10.80 19.39 -22.81
C GLU A 52 9.40 19.93 -22.49
N THR A 53 8.41 19.04 -22.57
CA THR A 53 7.05 19.37 -22.14
C THR A 53 6.97 19.27 -20.63
N LYS A 54 6.58 20.36 -19.95
CA LYS A 54 6.26 20.30 -18.52
C LYS A 54 5.14 19.27 -18.28
N PRO A 55 5.24 18.44 -17.23
CA PRO A 55 4.16 17.52 -16.87
C PRO A 55 2.88 18.32 -16.67
N ARG A 56 1.79 17.84 -17.28
CA ARG A 56 0.48 18.47 -17.10
C ARG A 56 -0.03 18.10 -15.72
N PRO A 57 -0.53 19.06 -14.92
CA PRO A 57 -1.25 18.71 -13.72
C PRO A 57 -2.45 17.84 -14.13
N GLY A 58 -2.53 16.65 -13.54
CA GLY A 58 -3.67 15.77 -13.73
C GLY A 58 -4.93 16.37 -13.09
N ARG A 59 -6.07 15.69 -13.29
CA ARG A 59 -7.29 16.05 -12.58
C ARG A 59 -7.05 15.98 -11.07
N PRO A 60 -7.48 16.99 -10.28
CA PRO A 60 -7.35 16.92 -8.83
C PRO A 60 -8.10 15.69 -8.29
N LYS A 61 -7.54 15.10 -7.23
CA LYS A 61 -8.15 13.96 -6.56
C LYS A 61 -9.44 14.41 -5.88
N LEU A 62 -10.44 13.53 -5.85
CA LEU A 62 -11.72 13.81 -5.18
C LEU A 62 -11.58 13.84 -3.65
N LEU A 63 -10.68 13.00 -3.10
CA LEU A 63 -10.36 12.99 -1.68
C LEU A 63 -9.15 13.88 -1.44
N ASP A 64 -9.33 14.87 -0.57
CA ASP A 64 -8.23 15.67 -0.03
C ASP A 64 -7.35 14.83 0.91
N GLU A 65 -6.09 15.21 1.04
CA GLU A 65 -5.13 14.55 1.91
C GLU A 65 -5.53 14.67 3.39
N THR A 66 -6.19 15.75 3.79
CA THR A 66 -6.71 15.92 5.16
C THR A 66 -7.81 14.92 5.46
N THR A 67 -8.80 14.82 4.56
CA THR A 67 -9.89 13.86 4.68
C THR A 67 -9.36 12.43 4.68
N LEU A 68 -8.38 12.12 3.81
CA LEU A 68 -7.76 10.81 3.76
C LEU A 68 -7.06 10.45 5.08
N ARG A 69 -6.32 11.40 5.68
CA ARG A 69 -5.70 11.21 7.00
C ARG A 69 -6.74 10.97 8.10
N GLN A 70 -7.88 11.65 8.07
CA GLN A 70 -8.98 11.41 9.02
C GLN A 70 -9.56 10.00 8.85
N ILE A 71 -9.75 9.53 7.61
CA ILE A 71 -10.24 8.18 7.34
C ILE A 71 -9.24 7.14 7.83
N VAL A 72 -7.95 7.33 7.55
CA VAL A 72 -6.89 6.42 8.02
C VAL A 72 -6.87 6.37 9.55
N ARG A 73 -6.96 7.53 10.21
CA ARG A 73 -7.05 7.61 11.67
C ARG A 73 -8.27 6.86 12.19
N HIS A 74 -9.45 7.06 11.60
CA HIS A 74 -10.68 6.35 11.96
C HIS A 74 -10.51 4.82 11.84
N ILE A 75 -9.97 4.34 10.72
CA ILE A 75 -9.71 2.92 10.50
C ILE A 75 -8.79 2.39 11.61
N LYS A 76 -7.71 3.12 11.92
CA LYS A 76 -6.70 2.68 12.89
C LYS A 76 -7.08 2.87 14.36
N THR A 77 -8.24 3.46 14.68
CA THR A 77 -8.68 3.72 16.06
C THR A 77 -8.71 2.46 16.92
N ASP A 78 -9.46 1.43 16.49
CA ASP A 78 -9.72 0.24 17.30
C ASP A 78 -9.75 -1.05 16.46
N LYS A 79 -9.74 -2.20 17.15
CA LYS A 79 -9.92 -3.53 16.53
C LYS A 79 -11.17 -3.64 15.65
N LYS A 80 -12.28 -2.98 16.04
CA LYS A 80 -13.55 -3.01 15.31
C LYS A 80 -13.48 -2.20 14.02
N THR A 81 -12.95 -0.98 14.06
CA THR A 81 -12.87 -0.08 12.90
C THR A 81 -11.99 -0.66 11.81
N ARG A 82 -10.90 -1.34 12.18
CA ARG A 82 -10.02 -2.02 11.21
C ARG A 82 -10.70 -3.17 10.46
N ARG A 83 -11.83 -3.69 10.91
CA ARG A 83 -12.59 -4.77 10.27
C ARG A 83 -13.83 -4.28 9.52
N GLN A 84 -14.06 -2.97 9.47
CA GLN A 84 -15.19 -2.40 8.77
C GLN A 84 -15.04 -2.54 7.26
N SER A 85 -16.15 -2.82 6.58
CA SER A 85 -16.21 -2.73 5.13
C SER A 85 -16.11 -1.26 4.70
N LEU A 86 -15.64 -1.02 3.48
CA LEU A 86 -15.57 0.33 2.93
C LEU A 86 -16.94 1.00 2.82
N THR A 87 -18.00 0.23 2.55
CA THR A 87 -19.38 0.74 2.50
C THR A 87 -19.82 1.31 3.85
N VAL A 88 -19.48 0.62 4.94
CA VAL A 88 -19.76 1.09 6.30
C VAL A 88 -18.96 2.35 6.61
N ILE A 89 -17.68 2.40 6.24
CA ILE A 89 -16.83 3.59 6.45
C ILE A 89 -17.37 4.80 5.67
N ILE A 90 -17.78 4.60 4.42
CA ILE A 90 -18.36 5.67 3.57
C ILE A 90 -19.61 6.25 4.23
N ASN A 91 -20.52 5.39 4.68
CA ASN A 91 -21.77 5.82 5.30
C ASN A 91 -21.54 6.50 6.67
N LEU A 92 -20.69 5.92 7.52
CA LEU A 92 -20.38 6.47 8.84
C LEU A 92 -19.71 7.84 8.79
N LEU A 93 -18.81 8.05 7.82
CA LEU A 93 -18.09 9.31 7.63
C LEU A 93 -18.80 10.24 6.65
N ASN A 94 -20.02 9.89 6.20
CA ASN A 94 -20.83 10.64 5.23
C ASN A 94 -20.04 11.10 4.00
N LEU A 95 -19.21 10.21 3.45
CA LEU A 95 -18.31 10.52 2.34
C LEU A 95 -19.06 10.47 1.01
N LYS A 96 -18.96 11.54 0.22
CA LYS A 96 -19.50 11.58 -1.16
C LYS A 96 -18.54 10.94 -2.17
N VAL A 97 -18.12 9.69 -1.92
CA VAL A 97 -17.18 8.96 -2.77
C VAL A 97 -17.66 7.55 -3.07
N SER A 98 -17.27 7.01 -4.22
CA SER A 98 -17.53 5.61 -4.55
C SER A 98 -16.65 4.68 -3.71
N PHE A 99 -17.12 3.45 -3.51
CA PHE A 99 -16.34 2.35 -2.92
C PHE A 99 -14.94 2.25 -3.55
N ARG A 100 -14.88 2.29 -4.89
CA ARG A 100 -13.64 2.12 -5.66
C ARG A 100 -12.67 3.27 -5.45
N THR A 101 -13.18 4.50 -5.34
CA THR A 101 -12.37 5.69 -5.05
C THR A 101 -11.71 5.57 -3.68
N LEU A 102 -12.46 5.19 -2.66
CA LEU A 102 -11.93 5.00 -1.31
C LEU A 102 -10.92 3.85 -1.26
N HIS A 103 -11.25 2.72 -1.88
CA HIS A 103 -10.35 1.56 -1.96
C HIS A 103 -8.98 1.93 -2.53
N HIS A 104 -8.96 2.61 -3.68
CA HIS A 104 -7.72 3.05 -4.33
C HIS A 104 -6.96 4.09 -3.49
N ALA A 105 -7.66 5.00 -2.82
CA ALA A 105 -7.03 5.98 -1.96
C ALA A 105 -6.33 5.32 -0.75
N LEU A 106 -6.97 4.34 -0.12
CA LEU A 106 -6.38 3.58 0.99
C LEU A 106 -5.18 2.72 0.53
N HIS A 107 -5.31 2.03 -0.61
CA HIS A 107 -4.21 1.26 -1.19
C HIS A 107 -3.01 2.15 -1.53
N SER A 108 -3.26 3.35 -2.07
CA SER A 108 -2.19 4.33 -2.35
C SER A 108 -1.52 4.87 -1.08
N HIS A 109 -2.16 4.68 0.09
CA HIS A 109 -1.61 4.98 1.41
C HIS A 109 -1.07 3.72 2.13
N GLY A 110 -0.93 2.60 1.42
CA GLY A 110 -0.36 1.36 1.94
C GLY A 110 -1.29 0.59 2.88
N LEU A 111 -2.56 0.98 3.00
CA LEU A 111 -3.58 0.22 3.73
C LEU A 111 -4.22 -0.79 2.81
N HIS A 112 -4.14 -2.06 3.21
CA HIS A 112 -4.72 -3.17 2.49
C HIS A 112 -5.52 -4.05 3.45
N PHE A 113 -6.44 -4.83 2.88
CA PHE A 113 -7.00 -5.97 3.59
C PHE A 113 -5.98 -7.08 3.67
N HIS A 114 -5.71 -7.54 4.90
CA HIS A 114 -4.90 -8.71 5.16
C HIS A 114 -5.66 -9.71 6.01
N VAL A 115 -5.37 -10.99 5.84
CA VAL A 115 -5.86 -12.03 6.74
C VAL A 115 -5.32 -11.77 8.14
N VAL A 116 -6.22 -11.80 9.11
CA VAL A 116 -5.90 -11.62 10.53
C VAL A 116 -4.97 -12.74 11.00
N ARG A 117 -3.87 -12.34 11.65
CA ARG A 117 -2.98 -13.31 12.31
C ARG A 117 -3.62 -13.77 13.62
N ARG A 118 -3.78 -15.08 13.77
CA ARG A 118 -4.30 -15.70 14.99
C ARG A 118 -3.15 -16.08 15.91
N CYS A 119 -3.16 -15.52 17.11
CA CYS A 119 -2.13 -15.73 18.12
C CYS A 119 -2.77 -16.22 19.43
N PRO A 120 -2.06 -17.00 20.25
CA PRO A 120 -2.49 -17.23 21.62
C PRO A 120 -2.46 -15.91 22.40
N LEU A 121 -3.42 -15.73 23.31
CA LEU A 121 -3.40 -14.59 24.23
C LEU A 121 -2.26 -14.76 25.23
N LEU A 122 -1.28 -13.86 25.20
CA LEU A 122 -0.14 -13.86 26.11
C LEU A 122 -0.21 -12.66 27.05
N LYS A 123 -0.09 -12.91 28.35
CA LYS A 123 0.12 -11.83 29.33
C LYS A 123 1.55 -11.34 29.21
N LYS A 124 1.80 -10.07 29.60
CA LYS A 124 3.14 -9.48 29.57
C LYS A 124 4.18 -10.32 30.33
N VAL A 125 3.77 -10.91 31.45
CA VAL A 125 4.62 -11.81 32.27
C VAL A 125 5.01 -13.07 31.48
N ASP A 126 4.05 -13.69 30.79
CA ASP A 126 4.29 -14.90 30.00
C ASP A 126 5.16 -14.61 28.78
N MET A 127 5.01 -13.43 28.16
CA MET A 127 5.89 -12.98 27.08
C MET A 127 7.34 -12.87 27.58
N LYS A 128 7.56 -12.28 28.76
CA LYS A 128 8.90 -12.15 29.34
C LYS A 128 9.52 -13.53 29.61
N ARG A 129 8.78 -14.43 30.28
CA ARG A 129 9.24 -15.80 30.56
C ARG A 129 9.57 -16.57 29.28
N ARG A 130 8.73 -16.46 28.25
CA ARG A 130 8.98 -17.10 26.95
C ARG A 130 10.22 -16.56 26.25
N LEU A 131 10.45 -15.25 26.33
CA LEU A 131 11.65 -14.62 25.76
C LEU A 131 12.92 -15.04 26.51
N GLU A 132 12.89 -15.08 27.84
CA GLU A 132 14.01 -15.56 28.67
C GLU A 132 14.31 -17.03 28.38
N PHE A 133 13.28 -17.87 28.27
CA PHE A 133 13.42 -19.24 27.83
C PHE A 133 14.10 -19.31 26.47
N ALA A 134 13.56 -18.64 25.44
CA ALA A 134 14.14 -18.67 24.10
C ALA A 134 15.62 -18.25 24.09
N LYS A 135 15.97 -17.14 24.76
CA LYS A 135 17.37 -16.67 24.87
C LYS A 135 18.30 -17.68 25.55
N ARG A 136 17.81 -18.40 26.57
CA ARG A 136 18.60 -19.40 27.30
C ARG A 136 18.97 -20.59 26.43
N TRP A 137 18.07 -21.03 25.55
CA TRP A 137 18.23 -22.29 24.81
C TRP A 137 18.61 -22.09 23.33
N VAL A 138 18.48 -20.89 22.75
CA VAL A 138 18.69 -20.65 21.30
C VAL A 138 20.09 -20.99 20.79
N HIS A 139 21.12 -20.85 21.63
CA HIS A 139 22.52 -21.09 21.26
C HIS A 139 23.00 -22.52 21.52
N LEU A 140 22.10 -23.43 21.92
CA LEU A 140 22.50 -24.81 22.20
C LEU A 140 22.75 -25.61 20.92
N PRO A 141 23.75 -26.51 20.93
CA PRO A 141 24.11 -27.30 19.77
C PRO A 141 23.01 -28.32 19.42
N VAL A 142 22.96 -28.74 18.16
CA VAL A 142 21.99 -29.72 17.67
C VAL A 142 22.04 -31.04 18.46
N GLU A 143 23.23 -31.42 18.92
CA GLU A 143 23.54 -32.63 19.68
C GLU A 143 22.86 -32.64 21.04
N PHE A 144 22.62 -31.45 21.62
CA PHE A 144 21.78 -31.30 22.80
C PHE A 144 20.35 -31.70 22.46
N TRP A 145 19.79 -31.11 21.39
CA TRP A 145 18.41 -31.36 20.97
C TRP A 145 18.15 -32.81 20.54
N LYS A 146 19.14 -33.51 19.93
CA LYS A 146 19.06 -34.94 19.59
C LYS A 146 18.81 -35.86 20.79
N ARG A 147 19.09 -35.41 22.01
CA ARG A 147 18.86 -36.16 23.25
C ARG A 147 17.51 -35.89 23.89
N HIS A 148 16.74 -34.95 23.36
CA HIS A 148 15.43 -34.55 23.89
C HIS A 148 14.31 -35.19 23.09
N ILE A 149 13.25 -35.58 23.78
CA ILE A 149 12.00 -36.02 23.17
C ILE A 149 10.97 -34.92 23.40
N TRP A 150 10.27 -34.53 22.35
CA TRP A 150 9.21 -33.55 22.39
C TRP A 150 7.87 -34.26 22.40
N THR A 151 7.05 -33.94 23.39
CA THR A 151 5.70 -34.50 23.53
C THR A 151 4.67 -33.38 23.45
N ASN A 152 3.56 -33.60 22.76
CA ASN A 152 2.47 -32.64 22.74
C ASN A 152 1.11 -33.35 22.61
N GLU A 153 0.07 -32.64 23.04
CA GLU A 153 -1.31 -33.04 22.90
C GLU A 153 -1.98 -32.20 21.80
N MET A 154 -2.59 -32.87 20.83
CA MET A 154 -3.42 -32.23 19.80
C MET A 154 -4.88 -32.70 19.89
N SER A 155 -5.82 -31.82 19.53
CA SER A 155 -7.23 -32.16 19.40
C SER A 155 -7.65 -32.04 17.94
N ILE A 156 -8.25 -33.07 17.38
CA ILE A 156 -8.77 -33.06 16.01
C ILE A 156 -10.30 -33.02 16.08
N LYS A 157 -10.88 -32.06 15.35
CA LYS A 157 -12.34 -32.01 15.17
C LYS A 157 -12.73 -32.94 14.03
N LEU A 158 -13.69 -33.81 14.28
CA LEU A 158 -14.27 -34.69 13.27
C LEU A 158 -15.23 -33.94 12.33
N TYR A 159 -15.87 -32.88 12.84
CA TYR A 159 -16.84 -32.08 12.10
C TYR A 159 -16.58 -30.59 12.34
N GLY A 160 -16.76 -29.78 11.29
CA GLY A 160 -16.66 -28.34 11.37
C GLY A 160 -16.79 -27.67 10.01
N THR A 161 -17.38 -26.48 9.99
CA THR A 161 -17.37 -25.62 8.81
C THR A 161 -15.98 -25.00 8.63
N ARG A 162 -15.58 -24.80 7.36
CA ARG A 162 -14.37 -24.04 7.06
C ARG A 162 -14.50 -22.67 7.69
N GLN A 163 -13.63 -22.34 8.63
CA GLN A 163 -13.63 -21.02 9.25
C GLN A 163 -13.39 -19.97 8.16
N THR A 164 -14.28 -18.98 8.09
CA THR A 164 -14.08 -17.79 7.28
C THR A 164 -12.80 -17.08 7.74
N GLN A 165 -12.07 -16.55 6.77
CA GLN A 165 -10.89 -15.75 7.05
C GLN A 165 -11.35 -14.34 7.42
N ASP A 166 -11.04 -13.91 8.64
CA ASP A 166 -11.27 -12.53 9.04
C ASP A 166 -10.21 -11.65 8.38
N LEU A 167 -10.66 -10.55 7.78
CA LEU A 167 -9.81 -9.57 7.14
C LEU A 167 -9.71 -8.32 8.00
N VAL A 168 -8.54 -7.68 7.97
CA VAL A 168 -8.28 -6.46 8.71
C VAL A 168 -7.51 -5.45 7.85
N TRP A 169 -7.90 -4.18 7.94
CA TRP A 169 -7.16 -3.07 7.38
C TRP A 169 -5.90 -2.82 8.19
N ARG A 170 -4.76 -2.96 7.53
CA ARG A 170 -3.45 -2.67 8.13
C ARG A 170 -2.42 -2.31 7.06
N THR A 171 -1.37 -1.65 7.51
CA THR A 171 -0.12 -1.51 6.73
C THR A 171 0.75 -2.76 6.90
N ALA A 172 1.80 -2.89 6.08
CA ALA A 172 2.66 -4.09 6.08
C ALA A 172 3.34 -4.34 7.43
N ASP A 173 3.76 -3.28 8.10
CA ASP A 173 4.43 -3.23 9.42
C ASP A 173 3.51 -3.55 10.61
N GLU A 174 2.19 -3.49 10.42
CA GLU A 174 1.19 -3.65 11.49
C GLU A 174 0.73 -5.11 11.68
N GLU A 175 1.45 -6.11 11.15
CA GLU A 175 1.06 -7.53 11.22
C GLU A 175 0.82 -8.01 12.66
N PHE A 176 1.69 -7.62 13.59
CA PHE A 176 1.63 -8.00 15.01
C PHE A 176 0.95 -6.96 15.90
N HIS A 177 0.35 -5.92 15.31
CA HIS A 177 -0.33 -4.89 16.09
C HIS A 177 -1.52 -5.51 16.84
N LYS A 178 -1.73 -5.10 18.11
CA LYS A 178 -2.76 -5.64 19.01
C LYS A 178 -4.18 -5.66 18.39
N ASP A 179 -4.48 -4.66 17.57
CA ASP A 179 -5.80 -4.50 16.92
C ASP A 179 -5.90 -5.24 15.57
N CYS A 180 -4.76 -5.68 15.03
CA CYS A 180 -4.66 -6.45 13.78
C CYS A 180 -4.68 -7.96 14.02
N ILE A 181 -4.26 -8.41 15.22
CA ILE A 181 -4.28 -9.81 15.60
C ILE A 181 -5.63 -10.22 16.19
N ASP A 182 -5.88 -11.53 16.18
CA ASP A 182 -6.96 -12.12 16.94
C ASP A 182 -6.48 -13.22 17.87
N HIS A 183 -7.16 -13.33 19.01
CA HIS A 183 -6.78 -14.26 20.06
C HIS A 183 -7.64 -15.51 19.93
N GLN A 184 -7.06 -16.60 19.44
CA GLN A 184 -7.79 -17.84 19.31
C GLN A 184 -7.62 -18.66 20.60
N LYS A 185 -8.73 -18.90 21.31
CA LYS A 185 -8.76 -19.93 22.36
C LYS A 185 -8.80 -21.30 21.69
N ARG A 186 -7.97 -22.23 22.18
CA ARG A 186 -8.03 -23.64 21.77
C ARG A 186 -9.43 -24.16 22.11
N GLN A 187 -10.14 -24.65 21.10
CA GLN A 187 -11.43 -25.30 21.33
C GLN A 187 -11.17 -26.74 21.81
N THR A 188 -11.92 -27.17 22.81
CA THR A 188 -11.73 -28.46 23.51
C THR A 188 -12.61 -29.58 22.97
N ASN A 189 -13.39 -29.30 21.92
CA ASN A 189 -14.40 -30.23 21.41
C ASN A 189 -13.79 -31.00 20.23
N GLY A 190 -13.16 -32.14 20.51
CA GLY A 190 -12.54 -32.99 19.50
C GLY A 190 -11.86 -34.21 20.13
N VAL A 191 -11.48 -35.18 19.30
CA VAL A 191 -10.72 -36.35 19.76
C VAL A 191 -9.30 -35.90 20.09
N MET A 192 -8.83 -36.26 21.29
CA MET A 192 -7.50 -35.92 21.78
C MET A 192 -6.50 -37.00 21.39
N PHE A 193 -5.36 -36.56 20.87
CA PHE A 193 -4.23 -37.41 20.54
C PHE A 193 -3.00 -36.92 21.30
N TRP A 194 -2.23 -37.87 21.81
CA TRP A 194 -0.92 -37.61 22.39
C TRP A 194 0.14 -38.15 21.44
N GLY A 195 1.18 -37.37 21.21
CA GLY A 195 2.27 -37.76 20.33
C GLY A 195 3.61 -37.33 20.91
N ALA A 196 4.63 -38.13 20.62
CA ALA A 196 6.01 -37.86 20.94
C ALA A 196 6.87 -38.00 19.68
N PHE A 197 7.82 -37.11 19.49
CA PHE A 197 8.83 -37.23 18.44
C PHE A 197 10.20 -36.79 18.96
N ARG A 198 11.23 -37.26 18.27
CA ARG A 198 12.63 -36.99 18.56
C ARG A 198 13.24 -36.18 17.43
#